data_AF-A0A0F8Z4F0-F1
#
_entry.id   AF-A0A0F8Z4F0-F1
#
_cell.length_a   1.000
_cell.length_b   1.000
_cell.length_c   1.000
_cell.angle_alpha   90.00
_cell.angle_beta   90.00
_cell.angle_gamma   90.00
#
_symmetry.space_group_name_H-M   'P 1'
#
loop_
_entity.id
_entity.type
_entity.pdbx_description
1 polymer ?
#
loop_
_entity_poly.entity_id
_entity_poly.type
_entity_poly.pdbx_seq_one_letter_code
_entity_poly.pdbx_strand_id
1 'polypeptide(L)'
;FTVANDLFDEVLDDLLRQHAWNFATKREKLAQLAAEPTFEFDHAYAMPAGWIRTISVHPNSAGAGTMFYREEQVGDKRVILTSADEVYLRYIARVTDANLWPPDFRNAVSMTLARDFAIPLGNSNTMHVNFDKLSRSAIARARSSDAMGSSPERRPRGSWVTRRGVQRPVIGDTTT
;
A
#
# COMPACT_ATOMS: atom_id res chain seq x y z
N PHE A 1 27.29 -7.94 -11.48
CA PHE A 1 26.54 -6.83 -10.87
C PHE A 1 25.13 -7.27 -10.45
N THR A 2 24.95 -8.46 -9.86
CA THR A 2 23.64 -8.98 -9.44
C THR A 2 23.26 -8.50 -8.04
N VAL A 3 24.21 -8.58 -7.10
CA VAL A 3 24.01 -8.22 -5.68
C VAL A 3 23.48 -6.81 -5.46
N ALA A 4 23.94 -5.82 -6.25
CA ALA A 4 23.48 -4.44 -6.11
C ALA A 4 22.01 -4.26 -6.54
N ASN A 5 21.57 -5.00 -7.56
CA ASN A 5 20.18 -4.99 -8.02
C ASN A 5 19.29 -5.75 -7.05
N ASP A 6 19.75 -6.89 -6.54
CA ASP A 6 19.01 -7.69 -5.56
C ASP A 6 18.74 -6.88 -4.28
N LEU A 7 19.77 -6.17 -3.78
CA LEU A 7 19.64 -5.30 -2.60
C LEU A 7 18.70 -4.11 -2.84
N PHE A 8 18.75 -3.53 -4.04
CA PHE A 8 17.83 -2.47 -4.43
C PHE A 8 16.38 -2.93 -4.44
N ASP A 9 16.14 -4.11 -5.01
CA ASP A 9 14.81 -4.69 -5.08
C ASP A 9 14.25 -5.01 -3.69
N GLU A 10 15.09 -5.53 -2.78
CA GLU A 10 14.72 -5.79 -1.39
C GLU A 10 14.39 -4.50 -0.63
N VAL A 11 15.26 -3.48 -0.71
CA VAL A 11 15.06 -2.19 -0.04
C VAL A 11 13.82 -1.48 -0.57
N LEU A 12 13.58 -1.52 -1.87
CA LEU A 12 12.41 -0.91 -2.49
C LEU A 12 11.12 -1.58 -2.01
N ASP A 13 11.06 -2.91 -2.04
CA ASP A 13 9.88 -3.67 -1.60
C ASP A 13 9.59 -3.44 -0.11
N ASP A 14 10.62 -3.42 0.74
CA ASP A 14 10.46 -3.18 2.17
C ASP A 14 9.95 -1.76 2.43
N LEU A 15 10.57 -0.74 1.82
CA LEU A 15 10.13 0.65 1.98
C LEU A 15 8.71 0.88 1.47
N LEU A 16 8.33 0.29 0.34
CA LEU A 16 6.97 0.38 -0.18
C LEU A 16 5.95 -0.31 0.73
N ARG A 17 6.31 -1.43 1.38
CA ARG A 17 5.42 -2.14 2.31
C ARG A 17 5.18 -1.35 3.61
N GLN A 18 6.18 -0.61 4.09
CA GLN A 18 6.17 0.05 5.39
C GLN A 18 5.08 1.13 5.55
N HIS A 19 4.65 1.79 4.47
CA HIS A 19 3.69 2.89 4.53
C HIS A 19 2.71 2.85 3.37
N ALA A 20 1.51 3.43 3.56
CA ALA A 20 0.51 3.54 2.52
C ALA A 20 0.81 4.75 1.61
N TRP A 21 1.92 4.68 0.88
CA TRP A 21 2.41 5.77 0.04
C TRP A 21 1.39 6.22 -1.00
N ASN A 22 1.07 7.51 -1.05
CA ASN A 22 0.07 8.01 -1.99
C ASN A 22 0.46 7.76 -3.46
N PHE A 23 1.73 8.00 -3.82
CA PHE A 23 2.21 7.83 -5.20
C PHE A 23 2.18 6.38 -5.69
N ALA A 24 2.27 5.41 -4.77
CA ALA A 24 2.26 3.98 -5.07
C ALA A 24 0.88 3.34 -4.86
N THR A 25 -0.11 4.10 -4.39
CA THR A 25 -1.46 3.60 -4.13
C THR A 25 -2.22 3.46 -5.45
N LYS A 26 -2.69 2.25 -5.75
CA LYS A 26 -3.55 1.95 -6.90
C LYS A 26 -4.91 1.39 -6.44
N ARG A 27 -5.89 1.50 -7.32
CA ARG A 27 -7.26 1.00 -7.14
C ARG A 27 -7.65 0.17 -8.34
N GLU A 28 -8.23 -1.01 -8.09
CA GLU A 28 -8.57 -1.95 -9.16
C GLU A 28 -9.73 -2.85 -8.73
N LYS A 29 -10.62 -3.18 -9.68
CA LYS A 29 -11.61 -4.24 -9.51
C LYS A 29 -10.93 -5.56 -9.82
N LEU A 30 -10.91 -6.49 -8.87
CA LEU A 30 -10.23 -7.76 -9.05
C LEU A 30 -11.02 -8.69 -9.96
N ALA A 31 -10.29 -9.46 -10.76
CA ALA A 31 -10.86 -10.54 -11.55
C ALA A 31 -11.03 -11.79 -10.69
N GLN A 32 -12.23 -12.35 -10.69
CA GLN A 32 -12.54 -13.62 -10.04
C GLN A 32 -11.82 -14.76 -10.77
N LEU A 33 -11.26 -15.69 -10.01
CA LEU A 33 -10.67 -16.93 -10.51
C LEU A 33 -11.76 -17.99 -10.64
N ALA A 34 -11.62 -18.85 -11.65
CA ALA A 34 -12.51 -20.00 -11.83
C ALA A 34 -12.28 -21.12 -10.80
N ALA A 35 -11.14 -21.10 -10.09
CA ALA A 35 -10.83 -22.06 -9.05
C ALA A 35 -11.51 -21.63 -7.74
N GLU A 36 -12.43 -22.46 -7.25
CA GLU A 36 -13.12 -22.21 -6.00
C GLU A 36 -12.26 -22.60 -4.79
N PRO A 37 -12.41 -21.92 -3.64
CA PRO A 37 -11.71 -22.28 -2.41
C PRO A 37 -12.23 -23.63 -1.87
N THR A 38 -11.36 -24.39 -1.20
CA THR A 38 -11.74 -25.72 -0.69
C THR A 38 -12.77 -25.65 0.45
N PHE A 39 -12.76 -24.57 1.25
CA PHE A 39 -13.69 -24.32 2.36
C PHE A 39 -13.66 -22.84 2.80
N GLU A 40 -14.55 -22.45 3.74
CA GLU A 40 -14.71 -21.11 4.35
C GLU A 40 -15.27 -20.00 3.42
N PHE A 41 -14.82 -19.92 2.17
CA PHE A 41 -15.22 -18.86 1.23
C PHE A 41 -15.72 -19.43 -0.11
N ASP A 42 -16.58 -18.67 -0.78
CA ASP A 42 -17.19 -19.10 -2.05
C ASP A 42 -16.35 -18.70 -3.26
N HIS A 43 -15.54 -17.64 -3.16
CA HIS A 43 -14.84 -17.05 -4.30
C HIS A 43 -13.37 -16.73 -4.00
N ALA A 44 -12.54 -16.83 -5.04
CA ALA A 44 -11.14 -16.43 -5.02
C ALA A 44 -10.87 -15.35 -6.08
N TYR A 45 -10.12 -14.31 -5.71
CA TYR A 45 -9.77 -13.19 -6.59
C TYR A 45 -8.26 -13.07 -6.72
N ALA A 46 -7.75 -12.97 -7.95
CA ALA A 46 -6.32 -12.84 -8.19
C ALA A 46 -5.82 -11.44 -7.77
N MET A 47 -4.69 -11.40 -7.07
CA MET A 47 -4.02 -10.12 -6.78
C MET A 47 -3.39 -9.53 -8.05
N PRO A 48 -3.39 -8.19 -8.21
CA PRO A 48 -2.76 -7.54 -9.34
C PRO A 48 -1.25 -7.75 -9.40
N ALA A 49 -0.68 -7.64 -10.60
CA ALA A 49 0.77 -7.70 -10.79
C ALA A 49 1.47 -6.54 -10.07
N GLY A 50 2.58 -6.84 -9.39
CA GLY A 50 3.32 -5.84 -8.60
C GLY A 50 2.63 -5.44 -7.30
N TRP A 51 1.67 -6.21 -6.78
CA TRP A 51 1.11 -6.00 -5.45
C TRP A 51 2.19 -6.17 -4.36
N ILE A 52 2.31 -5.18 -3.47
CA ILE A 52 3.22 -5.22 -2.31
C ILE A 52 2.44 -5.40 -1.01
N ARG A 53 1.32 -4.68 -0.88
CA ARG A 53 0.51 -4.62 0.34
C ARG A 53 -0.92 -4.15 0.07
N THR A 54 -1.89 -4.79 0.72
CA THR A 54 -3.28 -4.32 0.74
C THR A 54 -3.47 -3.16 1.72
N ILE A 55 -4.20 -2.12 1.28
CA ILE A 55 -4.62 -0.99 2.12
C ILE A 55 -6.07 -1.18 2.58
N SER A 56 -6.98 -1.43 1.64
CA SER A 56 -8.39 -1.70 1.95
C SER A 56 -9.04 -2.50 0.82
N VAL A 57 -10.10 -3.24 1.16
CA VAL A 57 -10.87 -4.07 0.25
C VAL A 57 -12.35 -3.76 0.45
N HIS A 58 -13.08 -3.62 -0.66
CA HIS A 58 -14.48 -3.18 -0.65
C HIS A 58 -15.35 -4.07 -1.55
N PRO A 59 -16.60 -4.36 -1.16
CA PRO A 59 -17.51 -5.17 -1.97
C PRO A 59 -18.22 -4.37 -3.08
N ASN A 60 -17.95 -3.06 -3.22
CA ASN A 60 -18.61 -2.19 -4.18
C ASN A 60 -17.70 -1.07 -4.70
N SER A 61 -18.10 -0.49 -5.83
CA SER A 61 -17.39 0.62 -6.48
C SER A 61 -17.43 1.93 -5.69
N ALA A 62 -18.37 2.07 -4.74
CA ALA A 62 -18.47 3.23 -3.87
C ALA A 62 -17.35 3.29 -2.81
N GLY A 63 -16.59 2.20 -2.62
CA GLY A 63 -15.53 2.12 -1.61
C GLY A 63 -16.09 2.21 -0.18
N ALA A 64 -17.29 1.69 0.02
CA ALA A 64 -17.98 1.74 1.30
C ALA A 64 -18.39 0.33 1.75
N GLY A 65 -18.32 0.10 3.06
CA GLY A 65 -18.66 -1.17 3.67
C GLY A 65 -17.44 -1.99 4.07
N THR A 66 -17.66 -2.96 4.95
CA THR A 66 -16.64 -3.90 5.40
C THR A 66 -17.00 -5.27 4.82
N MET A 67 -16.02 -5.97 4.27
CA MET A 67 -16.16 -7.36 3.85
C MET A 67 -15.21 -8.24 4.65
N PHE A 68 -15.61 -9.49 4.88
CA PHE A 68 -14.71 -10.52 5.41
C PHE A 68 -13.91 -11.11 4.25
N TYR A 69 -12.60 -11.15 4.43
CA TYR A 69 -11.69 -11.72 3.45
C TYR A 69 -10.46 -12.32 4.12
N ARG A 70 -9.81 -13.24 3.41
CA ARG A 70 -8.46 -13.73 3.75
C ARG A 70 -7.53 -13.56 2.57
N GLU A 71 -6.28 -13.21 2.88
CA GLU A 71 -5.18 -13.18 1.92
C GLU A 71 -4.44 -14.50 2.01
N GLU A 72 -4.46 -15.30 0.94
CA GLU A 72 -3.84 -16.61 0.91
C GLU A 72 -3.10 -16.85 -0.40
N GLN A 73 -2.32 -17.92 -0.45
CA GLN A 73 -1.65 -18.36 -1.66
C GLN A 73 -2.29 -19.65 -2.14
N VAL A 74 -2.86 -19.59 -3.35
CA VAL A 74 -3.45 -20.75 -4.03
C VAL A 74 -2.59 -21.06 -5.24
N GLY A 75 -1.81 -22.14 -5.14
CA GLY A 75 -0.76 -22.48 -6.11
C GLY A 75 0.34 -21.42 -6.16
N ASP A 76 0.62 -20.90 -7.35
CA ASP A 76 1.63 -19.85 -7.57
C ASP A 76 1.06 -18.43 -7.52
N LYS A 77 -0.21 -18.26 -7.15
CA LYS A 77 -0.89 -16.96 -7.12
C LYS A 77 -1.29 -16.59 -5.71
N ARG A 78 -1.05 -15.33 -5.36
CA ARG A 78 -1.69 -14.72 -4.18
C ARG A 78 -3.11 -14.33 -4.55
N VAL A 79 -4.03 -14.68 -3.66
CA VAL A 79 -5.46 -14.48 -3.86
C VAL A 79 -6.11 -13.87 -2.64
N ILE A 80 -7.22 -13.19 -2.86
CA ILE A 80 -8.15 -12.78 -1.83
C ILE A 80 -9.33 -13.74 -1.87
N LEU A 81 -9.58 -14.44 -0.77
CA LEU A 81 -10.72 -15.31 -0.56
C LEU A 81 -11.84 -14.52 0.10
N THR A 82 -13.05 -14.59 -0.46
CA THR A 82 -14.24 -13.92 0.09
C THR A 82 -15.52 -14.55 -0.46
N SER A 83 -16.66 -14.29 0.18
CA SER A 83 -18.00 -14.66 -0.31
C SER A 83 -18.70 -13.52 -1.06
N ALA A 84 -17.99 -12.42 -1.36
CA ALA A 84 -18.54 -11.29 -2.12
C ALA A 84 -18.41 -11.50 -3.64
N ASP A 85 -19.44 -11.13 -4.40
CA ASP A 85 -19.50 -11.24 -5.87
C ASP A 85 -18.60 -10.24 -6.61
N GLU A 86 -18.26 -9.12 -5.96
CA GLU A 86 -17.33 -8.12 -6.50
C GLU A 86 -16.33 -7.69 -5.45
N VAL A 87 -15.08 -7.50 -5.87
CA VAL A 87 -13.99 -7.06 -5.00
C VAL A 87 -13.26 -5.88 -5.61
N TYR A 88 -13.24 -4.77 -4.88
CA TYR A 88 -12.50 -3.55 -5.22
C TYR A 88 -11.35 -3.40 -4.23
N LEU A 89 -10.13 -3.47 -4.75
CA LEU A 89 -8.91 -3.43 -3.97
C LEU A 89 -8.26 -2.06 -4.05
N ARG A 90 -7.83 -1.54 -2.89
CA ARG A 90 -6.84 -0.48 -2.80
C ARG A 90 -5.55 -1.07 -2.25
N TYR A 91 -4.45 -0.92 -2.99
CA TYR A 91 -3.18 -1.57 -2.68
C TYR A 91 -1.99 -0.67 -2.99
N ILE A 92 -0.84 -1.00 -2.41
CA ILE A 92 0.46 -0.46 -2.80
C ILE A 92 1.02 -1.32 -3.91
N ALA A 93 1.28 -0.68 -5.05
CA ALA A 93 1.95 -1.28 -6.19
C ALA A 93 3.46 -1.03 -6.14
N ARG A 94 4.24 -1.97 -6.68
CA ARG A 94 5.66 -1.78 -6.93
C ARG A 94 5.85 -0.78 -8.05
N VAL A 95 6.29 0.43 -7.71
CA VAL A 95 6.61 1.48 -8.68
C VAL A 95 8.13 1.50 -8.84
N THR A 96 8.63 1.08 -10.00
CA THR A 96 10.07 1.03 -10.30
C THR A 96 10.61 2.29 -10.98
N ASP A 97 9.72 3.12 -11.55
CA ASP A 97 10.12 4.39 -12.18
C ASP A 97 10.43 5.45 -11.11
N ALA A 98 11.70 5.78 -10.97
CA ALA A 98 12.20 6.77 -10.03
C ALA A 98 11.69 8.21 -10.30
N ASN A 99 11.19 8.50 -11.51
CA ASN A 99 10.60 9.81 -11.83
C ASN A 99 9.25 10.02 -11.14
N LEU A 100 8.55 8.93 -10.82
CA LEU A 100 7.27 8.97 -10.10
C LEU A 100 7.46 9.09 -8.58
N TRP A 101 8.70 8.95 -8.09
CA TRP A 101 8.97 8.94 -6.67
C TRP A 101 9.14 10.36 -6.11
N PRO A 102 8.43 10.69 -5.01
CA PRO A 102 8.67 11.93 -4.29
C PRO A 102 10.16 12.10 -3.91
N PRO A 103 10.70 13.32 -3.90
CA PRO A 103 12.10 13.57 -3.53
C PRO A 103 12.49 12.99 -2.17
N ASP A 104 11.59 13.07 -1.19
CA ASP A 104 11.85 12.52 0.15
C ASP A 104 11.91 10.98 0.15
N PHE A 105 11.08 10.32 -0.66
CA PHE A 105 11.13 8.86 -0.82
C PHE A 105 12.44 8.43 -1.51
N ARG A 106 12.87 9.14 -2.56
CA ARG A 106 14.17 8.90 -3.22
C ARG A 106 15.34 9.00 -2.25
N ASN A 107 15.30 9.98 -1.35
CA ASN A 107 16.31 10.13 -0.31
C ASN A 107 16.28 8.97 0.69
N ALA A 108 15.09 8.55 1.14
CA ALA A 108 14.93 7.40 2.04
C ALA A 108 15.49 6.10 1.44
N VAL A 109 15.20 5.83 0.16
CA VAL A 109 15.77 4.68 -0.57
C VAL A 109 17.29 4.77 -0.62
N SER A 110 17.83 5.93 -1.01
CA SER A 110 19.28 6.15 -1.12
C SER A 110 20.02 5.93 0.21
N MET A 111 19.47 6.44 1.33
CA MET A 111 20.08 6.29 2.65
C MET A 111 20.01 4.85 3.17
N THR A 112 18.91 4.13 2.86
CA THR A 112 18.73 2.73 3.26
C THR A 112 19.69 1.83 2.47
N LEU A 113 19.81 2.06 1.16
CA LEU A 113 20.82 1.40 0.33
C LEU A 113 22.24 1.66 0.82
N ALA A 114 22.57 2.91 1.16
CA ALA A 114 23.90 3.25 1.67
C ALA A 114 24.22 2.52 2.98
N ARG A 115 23.22 2.34 3.86
CA ARG A 115 23.36 1.51 5.08
C ARG A 115 23.69 0.06 4.69
N ASP A 116 22.91 -0.52 3.79
CA ASP A 116 23.04 -1.95 3.47
C ASP A 116 24.31 -2.25 2.66
N PHE A 117 24.85 -1.27 1.93
CA PHE A 117 26.16 -1.36 1.29
C PHE A 117 27.35 -1.10 2.23
N ALA A 118 27.16 -0.48 3.40
CA ALA A 118 28.26 -0.05 4.25
C ALA A 118 29.14 -1.21 4.77
N ILE A 119 28.54 -2.38 5.03
CA ILE A 119 29.28 -3.59 5.42
C ILE A 119 29.89 -4.31 4.21
N PRO A 120 29.11 -4.73 3.19
CA PRO A 120 29.65 -5.54 2.10
C PRO A 120 30.65 -4.79 1.19
N LEU A 121 30.52 -3.47 1.04
CA LEU A 121 31.42 -2.67 0.21
C LEU A 121 32.41 -1.83 1.03
N GLY A 122 31.93 -1.22 2.11
CA GLY A 122 32.73 -0.29 2.91
C GLY A 122 33.53 -0.93 4.05
N ASN A 123 33.21 -2.19 4.41
CA ASN A 123 33.78 -2.90 5.56
C ASN A 123 33.84 -2.06 6.85
N SER A 124 32.83 -1.19 7.06
CA SER A 124 32.83 -0.21 8.15
C SER A 124 31.51 -0.23 8.92
N ASN A 125 31.56 -0.78 10.13
CA ASN A 125 30.41 -0.78 11.04
C ASN A 125 30.01 0.65 11.44
N THR A 126 30.99 1.56 11.56
CA THR A 126 30.72 2.98 11.86
C THR A 126 29.88 3.64 10.78
N MET A 127 30.16 3.36 9.50
CA MET A 127 29.34 3.86 8.38
C MET A 127 27.93 3.26 8.41
N HIS A 128 27.81 1.95 8.68
CA HIS A 128 26.51 1.29 8.79
C HIS A 128 25.65 1.95 9.88
N VAL A 129 26.19 2.16 11.09
CA VAL A 129 25.46 2.83 12.19
C VAL A 129 25.06 4.26 11.84
N ASN A 130 25.94 5.01 11.16
CA ASN A 130 25.62 6.39 10.75
C ASN A 130 24.49 6.42 9.71
N PHE A 131 24.58 5.60 8.66
CA PHE A 131 23.55 5.52 7.62
C PHE A 131 22.25 4.95 8.15
N ASP A 132 22.27 4.03 9.13
CA ASP A 132 21.05 3.57 9.79
C ASP A 132 20.32 4.70 10.54
N LYS A 133 21.06 5.61 11.18
CA LYS A 133 20.47 6.81 11.78
C LYS A 133 19.87 7.75 10.72
N LEU A 134 20.60 8.01 9.64
CA LEU A 134 20.16 8.89 8.55
C LEU A 134 18.95 8.31 7.81
N SER A 135 18.94 7.00 7.55
CA SER A 135 17.84 6.32 6.85
C SER A 135 16.56 6.38 7.67
N ARG A 136 16.61 6.10 8.98
CA ARG A 136 15.44 6.22 9.88
C ARG A 136 14.85 7.64 9.86
N SER A 137 15.70 8.67 9.87
CA SER A 137 15.27 10.06 9.77
C SER A 137 14.64 10.38 8.40
N ALA A 138 15.24 9.89 7.31
CA ALA A 138 14.72 10.09 5.95
C ALA A 138 13.37 9.40 5.75
N ILE A 139 13.22 8.16 6.23
CA ILE A 139 11.95 7.41 6.21
C ILE A 139 10.88 8.15 7.00
N ALA A 140 11.20 8.64 8.21
CA ALA A 140 10.25 9.39 9.02
C ALA A 140 9.78 10.68 8.34
N ARG A 141 10.71 11.43 7.73
CA ARG A 141 10.39 12.65 6.96
C ARG A 141 9.50 12.33 5.76
N ALA A 142 9.86 11.31 4.99
CA ALA A 142 9.09 10.87 3.83
C ALA A 142 7.65 10.48 4.22
N ARG A 143 7.48 9.68 5.27
CA ARG A 143 6.13 9.32 5.78
C ARG A 143 5.34 10.54 6.23
N SER A 144 5.98 11.48 6.93
CA SER A 144 5.34 12.72 7.35
C SER A 144 4.90 13.57 6.17
N SER A 145 5.76 13.74 5.16
CA SER A 145 5.46 14.51 3.96
C SER A 145 4.30 13.92 3.17
N ASP A 146 4.26 12.60 3.02
CA ASP A 146 3.21 11.90 2.29
C ASP A 146 1.86 11.95 3.03
N ALA A 147 1.88 11.79 4.36
CA ALA A 147 0.67 11.83 5.18
C ALA A 147 -0.03 13.21 5.17
N MET A 148 0.70 14.31 4.95
CA MET A 148 0.12 15.66 4.93
C MET A 148 -0.70 15.97 3.67
N GLY A 149 -0.49 15.25 2.57
CA GLY A 149 -1.11 15.56 1.28
C GLY A 149 -2.57 15.09 1.13
N SER A 150 -3.02 14.14 1.95
CA SER A 150 -4.29 13.43 1.75
C SER A 150 -5.31 13.74 2.85
N SER A 151 -6.57 13.97 2.45
CA SER A 151 -7.68 14.03 3.40
C SER A 151 -7.85 12.66 4.09
N PRO A 152 -8.14 12.60 5.41
CA PRO A 152 -8.33 11.34 6.10
C PRO A 152 -9.39 10.46 5.43
N GLU A 153 -9.15 9.15 5.36
CA GLU A 153 -10.15 8.20 4.86
C GLU A 153 -11.47 8.41 5.61
N ARG A 154 -12.58 8.53 4.86
CA ARG A 154 -13.91 8.65 5.47
C ARG A 154 -14.19 7.37 6.25
N ARG A 155 -14.14 7.45 7.58
CA ARG A 155 -14.60 6.36 8.43
C ARG A 155 -16.07 6.07 8.10
N PRO A 156 -16.47 4.79 8.02
CA PRO A 156 -17.89 4.45 7.87
C PRO A 156 -18.67 5.17 8.97
N ARG A 157 -19.77 5.82 8.61
CA ARG A 157 -20.62 6.49 9.61
C ARG A 157 -21.07 5.46 10.63
N GLY A 158 -20.66 5.64 11.88
CA GLY A 158 -21.15 4.80 12.98
C GLY A 158 -22.67 4.86 13.05
N SER A 159 -23.30 3.74 13.45
CA SER A 159 -24.77 3.61 13.56
C SER A 159 -25.42 4.73 14.39
N TRP A 160 -24.65 5.36 15.28
CA TRP A 160 -25.06 6.50 16.10
C TRP A 160 -25.26 7.81 15.33
N VAL A 161 -24.49 8.06 14.25
CA VAL A 161 -24.59 9.29 13.43
C VAL A 161 -25.76 9.22 12.44
N THR A 162 -26.04 8.03 11.91
CA THR A 162 -27.13 7.82 10.95
C THR A 162 -28.52 8.05 11.58
N ARG A 163 -28.67 7.85 12.90
CA ARG A 163 -29.95 8.06 13.60
C ARG A 163 -30.29 9.54 13.89
N ARG A 164 -29.36 10.48 13.70
CA ARG A 164 -29.57 11.89 14.09
C ARG A 164 -29.73 12.89 12.93
N GLY A 165 -29.88 12.41 11.69
CA GLY A 165 -30.44 13.23 10.61
C GLY A 165 -29.73 14.56 10.31
N VAL A 166 -28.43 14.71 10.57
CA VAL A 166 -27.70 15.93 10.18
C VAL A 166 -27.22 15.78 8.74
N GLN A 167 -28.10 16.16 7.81
CA GLN A 167 -27.77 16.40 6.41
C GLN A 167 -27.19 17.83 6.34
N ARG A 168 -25.86 17.94 6.25
CA ARG A 168 -25.24 19.25 5.98
C ARG A 168 -25.44 19.57 4.49
N PRO A 169 -25.85 20.79 4.13
CA PRO A 169 -25.91 21.18 2.74
C PRO A 169 -24.48 21.23 2.16
N VAL A 170 -24.32 20.68 0.96
CA VAL A 170 -23.10 20.83 0.17
C VAL A 170 -23.08 22.29 -0.31
N ILE A 171 -22.07 23.06 0.10
CA ILE A 171 -21.88 24.42 -0.42
C ILE A 171 -21.48 24.29 -1.89
N GLY A 172 -22.38 24.66 -2.80
CA GLY A 172 -22.14 24.61 -4.24
C GLY A 172 -23.40 24.47 -5.11
N ASP A 173 -24.57 24.16 -4.55
CA ASP A 173 -25.81 24.09 -5.35
C ASP A 173 -26.51 25.46 -5.37
N THR A 174 -25.98 26.37 -6.18
CA THR A 174 -26.78 27.48 -6.71
C THR A 174 -27.33 27.06 -8.05
N THR A 175 -28.49 26.41 -8.02
CA THR A 175 -29.36 26.29 -9.19
C THR A 175 -30.54 27.25 -8.99
N THR A 176 -30.70 28.16 -9.96
CA THR A 176 -31.84 29.07 -10.10
C THR A 176 -33.11 28.30 -10.39
#